data_AF-A0A2V8JGX6-F1
#
_entry.id   AF-A0A2V8JGX6-F1
#
_cell.length_a   1.000
_cell.length_b   1.000
_cell.length_c   1.000
_cell.angle_alpha   90.00
_cell.angle_beta   90.00
_cell.angle_gamma   90.00
#
_symmetry.space_group_name_H-M   'P 1'
#
loop_
_entity.id
_entity.type
_entity.pdbx_description
1 polymer ?
#
loop_
_entity_poly.entity_id
_entity_poly.type
_entity_poly.pdbx_seq_one_letter_code
_entity_poly.pdbx_strand_id
1 'polypeptide(L)'
;MSRPVIGFAGMTHLGLSSAAATAERGFTVIGFDLESERIESLKCRALPVVEPDLPELLERNQARLTFTDRIDDLAGCDVVYVSPDVPTDDQGQSDLAGIRALIGRVDAALRPETVLVVLSQVPPGFTRSLSRQAERRFYQVETLIFGQAIERALHPERFIVGCADPEAALPKPLADFLGAFGCPILPMRYESAELAKISINMFLVASISTTNTLAELCERIRADWSEIVPALKLDKRIGQHAYLAPGLGIAGGNLERDLTTVCRLADARGADAGVVRACIANSRHRRDWALTQIHERVVPRQSNPVLAVLGLAYKQDTRSTKNSPSLALLAALKPFAVRVFDPVVPARPEFHPRLVGAASALEACDGADALTIMTPWDDFRRLAPRAIAERLTGRTVIDPYAVLNAEDCRAVGLDYVTLGVASITGGV
;
A
#
# COMPACT_ATOMS: atom_id res chain seq x y z
N MET A 1 32.04 9.92 -21.99
CA MET A 1 30.72 10.12 -22.61
C MET A 1 29.83 10.79 -21.58
N SER A 2 29.05 11.80 -21.98
CA SER A 2 28.06 12.45 -21.11
C SER A 2 26.99 11.44 -20.68
N ARG A 3 26.47 11.57 -19.45
CA ARG A 3 25.33 10.78 -18.99
C ARG A 3 24.08 11.17 -19.79
N PRO A 4 23.14 10.23 -20.02
CA PRO A 4 21.86 10.55 -20.66
C PRO A 4 21.06 11.56 -19.83
N VAL A 5 20.27 12.39 -20.51
CA VAL A 5 19.28 13.29 -19.90
C VAL A 5 17.96 12.54 -19.75
N ILE A 6 17.37 12.55 -18.55
CA ILE A 6 16.18 11.77 -18.22
C ILE A 6 14.99 12.69 -17.99
N GLY A 7 13.89 12.45 -18.70
CA GLY A 7 12.62 13.14 -18.51
C GLY A 7 11.62 12.30 -17.71
N PHE A 8 10.78 12.94 -16.91
CA PHE A 8 9.61 12.33 -16.28
C PHE A 8 8.38 13.18 -16.61
N ALA A 9 7.36 12.60 -17.23
CA ALA A 9 6.11 13.24 -17.60
C ALA A 9 4.98 12.74 -16.70
N GLY A 10 4.45 13.61 -15.85
CA GLY A 10 3.55 13.30 -14.75
C GLY A 10 4.30 13.32 -13.42
N MET A 11 4.18 14.43 -12.70
CA MET A 11 4.85 14.74 -11.43
C MET A 11 3.94 14.47 -10.23
N THR A 12 3.22 13.36 -10.28
CA THR A 12 2.55 12.78 -9.11
C THR A 12 3.57 12.08 -8.21
N HIS A 13 3.11 11.30 -7.24
CA HIS A 13 3.97 10.56 -6.30
C HIS A 13 5.08 9.76 -7.00
N LEU A 14 4.71 8.99 -8.02
CA LEU A 14 5.60 8.07 -8.72
C LEU A 14 6.67 8.82 -9.53
N GLY A 15 6.27 9.80 -10.34
CA GLY A 15 7.18 10.60 -11.14
C GLY A 15 8.11 11.46 -10.29
N LEU A 16 7.59 12.10 -9.23
CA LEU A 16 8.37 12.95 -8.34
C LEU A 16 9.44 12.14 -7.58
N SER A 17 9.06 11.01 -6.99
CA SER A 17 9.99 10.14 -6.26
C SER A 17 11.09 9.61 -7.18
N SER A 18 10.72 9.18 -8.38
CA SER A 18 11.66 8.65 -9.37
C SER A 18 12.60 9.72 -9.93
N ALA A 19 12.08 10.92 -10.19
CA ALA A 19 12.87 12.07 -10.66
C ALA A 19 13.90 12.51 -9.61
N ALA A 20 13.50 12.60 -8.34
CA ALA A 20 14.39 12.96 -7.25
C ALA A 20 15.52 11.93 -7.06
N ALA A 21 15.19 10.62 -7.04
CA ALA A 21 16.20 9.56 -6.96
C ALA A 21 17.13 9.53 -8.18
N THR A 22 16.61 9.81 -9.38
CA THR A 22 17.40 9.88 -10.61
C THR A 22 18.39 11.05 -10.57
N ALA A 23 17.95 12.22 -10.09
CA ALA A 23 18.83 13.38 -9.94
C ALA A 23 19.94 13.11 -8.92
N GLU A 24 19.61 12.44 -7.80
CA GLU A 24 20.58 12.02 -6.78
C GLU A 24 21.63 11.05 -7.31
N ARG A 25 21.24 10.16 -8.23
CA ARG A 25 22.19 9.30 -8.96
C ARG A 25 23.11 10.08 -9.90
N GLY A 26 22.92 11.39 -10.03
CA GLY A 26 23.76 12.34 -10.74
C GLY A 26 23.41 12.51 -12.21
N PHE A 27 22.17 12.19 -12.61
CA PHE A 27 21.65 12.47 -13.94
C PHE A 27 21.07 13.88 -14.01
N THR A 28 21.02 14.46 -15.21
CA THR A 28 20.23 15.68 -15.46
C THR A 28 18.79 15.26 -15.73
N VAL A 29 17.84 15.90 -15.05
CA VAL A 29 16.44 15.49 -14.99
C VAL A 29 15.51 16.64 -15.34
N ILE A 30 14.55 16.36 -16.22
CA ILE A 30 13.42 17.26 -16.55
C ILE A 30 12.13 16.64 -16.01
N GLY A 31 11.54 17.26 -15.01
CA GLY A 31 10.22 16.91 -14.48
C GLY A 31 9.13 17.74 -15.15
N PHE A 32 8.33 17.11 -16.00
CA PHE A 32 7.25 17.74 -16.75
C PHE A 32 5.88 17.34 -16.19
N ASP A 33 4.96 18.29 -16.06
CA ASP A 33 3.54 18.03 -15.78
C ASP A 33 2.65 18.94 -16.62
N LEU A 34 1.44 18.46 -16.95
CA LEU A 34 0.44 19.24 -17.67
C LEU A 34 -0.23 20.29 -16.79
N GLU A 35 -0.25 20.08 -15.47
CA GLU A 35 -0.85 20.99 -14.50
C GLU A 35 0.17 22.05 -14.08
N SER A 36 0.09 23.25 -14.68
CA SER A 36 0.98 24.37 -14.33
C SER A 36 0.97 24.69 -12.84
N GLU A 37 -0.17 24.58 -12.16
CA GLU A 37 -0.28 24.79 -10.70
C GLU A 37 0.59 23.80 -9.92
N ARG A 38 0.67 22.54 -10.35
CA ARG A 38 1.53 21.53 -9.74
C ARG A 38 3.00 21.87 -9.92
N ILE A 39 3.38 22.33 -11.11
CA ILE A 39 4.76 22.76 -11.40
C ILE A 39 5.15 23.96 -10.55
N GLU A 40 4.29 24.97 -10.44
CA GLU A 40 4.56 26.13 -9.58
C GLU A 40 4.63 25.73 -8.09
N SER A 41 3.76 24.83 -7.64
CA SER A 41 3.82 24.25 -6.29
C SER A 41 5.17 23.55 -6.04
N LEU A 42 5.63 22.72 -6.98
CA LEU A 42 6.91 22.01 -6.88
C LEU A 42 8.10 22.96 -6.88
N LYS A 43 8.09 24.01 -7.73
CA LYS A 43 9.11 25.07 -7.71
C LYS A 43 9.15 25.82 -6.38
N CYS A 44 7.99 26.00 -5.74
CA CYS A 44 7.86 26.58 -4.41
C CYS A 44 8.10 25.58 -3.27
N ARG A 45 8.49 24.33 -3.57
CA ARG A 45 8.71 23.23 -2.61
C ARG A 45 7.46 22.86 -1.80
N ALA A 46 6.27 23.21 -2.28
CA ALA A 46 5.01 22.70 -1.77
C ALA A 46 4.73 21.33 -2.42
N LEU A 47 5.09 20.26 -1.71
CA LEU A 47 5.04 18.90 -2.24
C LEU A 47 3.61 18.32 -2.19
N PRO A 48 3.17 17.60 -3.23
CA PRO A 48 1.84 16.98 -3.26
C PRO A 48 1.75 15.72 -2.37
N VAL A 49 2.89 15.24 -1.86
CA VAL A 49 3.03 13.98 -1.13
C VAL A 49 4.02 14.14 0.02
N VAL A 50 3.84 13.33 1.05
CA VAL A 50 4.75 13.25 2.20
C VAL A 50 5.51 11.93 2.09
N GLU A 51 6.81 12.04 1.83
CA GLU A 51 7.74 10.92 1.82
C GLU A 51 8.98 11.31 2.63
N PRO A 52 9.53 10.40 3.46
CA PRO A 52 10.79 10.65 4.14
C PRO A 52 11.89 11.03 3.14
N ASP A 53 12.76 11.97 3.54
CA ASP A 53 13.94 12.45 2.82
C ASP A 53 13.69 13.16 1.47
N LEU A 54 12.45 13.19 0.96
CA LEU A 54 12.13 13.83 -0.32
C LEU A 54 12.44 15.34 -0.34
N PRO A 55 12.04 16.15 0.66
CA PRO A 55 12.36 17.59 0.67
C PRO A 55 13.87 17.86 0.57
N GLU A 56 14.66 17.15 1.37
CA GLU A 56 16.11 17.28 1.43
C GLU A 56 16.75 16.82 0.11
N LEU A 57 16.23 15.74 -0.50
CA LEU A 57 16.71 15.23 -1.77
C LEU A 57 16.50 16.23 -2.91
N LEU A 58 15.33 16.87 -2.96
CA LEU A 58 15.02 17.90 -3.95
C LEU A 58 15.92 19.13 -3.80
N GLU A 59 16.18 19.55 -2.57
CA GLU A 59 17.07 20.68 -2.29
C GLU A 59 18.50 20.43 -2.77
N ARG A 60 19.08 19.27 -2.44
CA ARG A 60 20.44 18.91 -2.90
C ARG A 60 20.55 18.84 -4.42
N ASN A 61 19.46 18.49 -5.09
CA ASN A 61 19.45 18.21 -6.53
C ASN A 61 18.84 19.33 -7.37
N GLN A 62 18.65 20.53 -6.84
CA GLN A 62 18.08 21.67 -7.57
C GLN A 62 18.85 22.05 -8.85
N ALA A 63 20.15 21.77 -8.92
CA ALA A 63 20.96 22.02 -10.11
C ALA A 63 20.82 20.93 -11.18
N ARG A 64 20.25 19.78 -10.83
CA ARG A 64 20.08 18.60 -11.69
C ARG A 64 18.63 18.34 -12.06
N LEU A 65 17.66 18.78 -11.27
CA LEU A 65 16.23 18.57 -11.49
C LEU A 65 15.53 19.88 -11.80
N THR A 66 15.01 20.01 -13.02
CA THR A 66 14.23 21.17 -13.45
C THR A 66 12.77 20.79 -13.62
N PHE A 67 11.86 21.57 -13.02
CA PHE A 67 10.41 21.41 -13.20
C PHE A 67 9.87 22.36 -14.27
N THR A 68 9.06 21.84 -15.18
CA THR A 68 8.50 22.60 -16.32
C THR A 68 7.09 22.13 -16.68
N ASP A 69 6.27 23.03 -17.22
CA ASP A 69 4.98 22.74 -17.84
C ASP A 69 5.04 22.87 -19.38
N ARG A 70 6.25 23.08 -19.93
CA ARG A 70 6.51 23.18 -21.37
C ARG A 70 6.94 21.84 -21.92
N ILE A 71 6.09 21.23 -22.74
CA ILE A 71 6.35 19.90 -23.30
C ILE A 71 7.60 19.84 -24.19
N ASP A 72 7.95 20.93 -24.86
CA ASP A 72 9.12 21.03 -25.73
C ASP A 72 10.44 20.83 -24.99
N ASP A 73 10.47 21.05 -23.67
CA ASP A 73 11.67 20.83 -22.86
C ASP A 73 12.02 19.33 -22.77
N LEU A 74 11.05 18.42 -23.02
CA LEU A 74 11.30 16.98 -23.12
C LEU A 74 12.05 16.59 -24.40
N ALA A 75 12.04 17.44 -25.44
CA ALA A 75 12.74 17.17 -26.69
C ALA A 75 14.27 17.11 -26.51
N GLY A 76 14.81 17.59 -25.38
CA GLY A 76 16.21 17.46 -25.00
C GLY A 76 16.59 16.11 -24.38
N CYS A 77 15.61 15.31 -23.95
CA CYS A 77 15.85 14.08 -23.19
C CYS A 77 16.22 12.88 -24.08
N ASP A 78 17.05 11.98 -23.55
CA ASP A 78 17.43 10.72 -24.20
C ASP A 78 16.49 9.57 -23.81
N VAL A 79 15.95 9.62 -22.58
CA VAL A 79 14.93 8.72 -22.06
C VAL A 79 13.84 9.56 -21.40
N VAL A 80 12.57 9.29 -21.70
CA VAL A 80 11.42 9.96 -21.08
C VAL A 80 10.47 8.92 -20.50
N TYR A 81 10.27 9.00 -19.20
CA TYR A 81 9.29 8.22 -18.46
C TYR A 81 7.92 8.92 -18.48
N VAL A 82 6.85 8.17 -18.67
CA VAL A 82 5.47 8.64 -18.47
C VAL A 82 4.92 7.99 -17.20
N SER A 83 4.68 8.81 -16.19
CA SER A 83 4.48 8.41 -14.80
C SER A 83 3.30 9.09 -14.07
N PRO A 84 2.16 9.45 -14.72
CA PRO A 84 1.02 9.96 -13.97
C PRO A 84 0.38 8.85 -13.14
N ASP A 85 -0.35 9.23 -12.09
CA ASP A 85 -1.24 8.29 -11.41
C ASP A 85 -2.38 7.89 -12.36
N VAL A 86 -2.79 6.62 -12.31
CA VAL A 86 -3.92 6.09 -13.09
C VAL A 86 -5.13 5.99 -12.16
N PRO A 87 -6.13 6.88 -12.28
CA PRO A 87 -7.30 6.85 -11.43
C PRO A 87 -8.02 5.50 -11.52
N THR A 88 -8.60 5.08 -10.41
CA THR A 88 -9.37 3.83 -10.34
C THR A 88 -10.68 4.12 -9.63
N ASP A 89 -11.78 3.62 -10.20
CA ASP A 89 -13.11 3.76 -9.59
C ASP A 89 -13.30 2.83 -8.37
N ASP A 90 -14.46 2.93 -7.72
CA ASP A 90 -14.76 2.09 -6.54
C ASP A 90 -14.99 0.61 -6.88
N GLN A 91 -15.07 0.26 -8.17
CA GLN A 91 -15.12 -1.13 -8.65
C GLN A 91 -13.72 -1.68 -8.96
N GLY A 92 -12.66 -0.87 -8.82
CA GLY A 92 -11.30 -1.29 -9.17
C GLY A 92 -11.02 -1.22 -10.67
N GLN A 93 -11.78 -0.45 -11.45
CA GLN A 93 -11.52 -0.24 -12.87
C GLN A 93 -10.64 0.99 -13.09
N SER A 94 -9.54 0.81 -13.81
CA SER A 94 -8.62 1.89 -14.15
C SER A 94 -9.12 2.76 -15.31
N ASP A 95 -9.09 4.07 -15.13
CA ASP A 95 -9.28 5.04 -16.22
C ASP A 95 -7.95 5.27 -16.96
N LEU A 96 -7.90 4.79 -18.20
CA LEU A 96 -6.71 4.86 -19.05
C LEU A 96 -6.70 6.07 -19.99
N ALA A 97 -7.76 6.89 -20.02
CA ALA A 97 -7.88 8.00 -20.97
C ALA A 97 -6.78 9.04 -20.76
N GLY A 98 -6.55 9.44 -19.50
CA GLY A 98 -5.54 10.44 -19.14
C GLY A 98 -4.13 10.03 -19.55
N ILE A 99 -3.70 8.81 -19.20
CA ILE A 99 -2.37 8.31 -19.55
C ILE A 99 -2.20 8.14 -21.07
N ARG A 100 -3.23 7.66 -21.79
CA ARG A 100 -3.16 7.56 -23.27
C ARG A 100 -2.98 8.93 -23.92
N ALA A 101 -3.72 9.94 -23.45
CA ALA A 101 -3.61 11.30 -23.93
C ALA A 101 -2.21 11.89 -23.65
N LEU A 102 -1.69 11.70 -22.44
CA LEU A 102 -0.35 12.16 -22.08
C LEU A 102 0.73 11.49 -22.93
N ILE A 103 0.68 10.16 -23.09
CA ILE A 103 1.62 9.43 -23.96
C ILE A 103 1.56 9.99 -25.38
N GLY A 104 0.37 10.21 -25.94
CA GLY A 104 0.23 10.76 -27.30
C GLY A 104 0.86 12.15 -27.46
N ARG A 105 0.72 13.02 -26.46
CA ARG A 105 1.34 14.36 -26.46
C ARG A 105 2.86 14.28 -26.32
N VAL A 106 3.34 13.49 -25.36
CA VAL A 106 4.77 13.31 -25.11
C VAL A 106 5.43 12.73 -26.36
N ASP A 107 4.92 11.61 -26.88
CA ASP A 107 5.48 10.91 -28.04
C ASP A 107 5.60 11.80 -29.29
N ALA A 108 4.68 12.77 -29.47
CA ALA A 108 4.70 13.74 -30.56
C ALA A 108 5.77 14.85 -30.39
N ALA A 109 6.19 15.14 -29.15
CA ALA A 109 7.23 16.13 -28.84
C ALA A 109 8.64 15.51 -28.80
N LEU A 110 8.76 14.18 -28.70
CA LEU A 110 10.04 13.49 -28.61
C LEU A 110 10.75 13.37 -29.96
N ARG A 111 12.09 13.37 -29.92
CA ARG A 111 12.92 13.04 -31.08
C ARG A 111 12.77 11.55 -31.44
N PRO A 112 12.97 11.14 -32.70
CA PRO A 112 12.80 9.74 -33.13
C PRO A 112 13.64 8.72 -32.35
N GLU A 113 14.81 9.12 -31.86
CA GLU A 113 15.75 8.29 -31.11
C GLU A 113 15.52 8.30 -29.59
N THR A 114 14.66 9.20 -29.07
CA THR A 114 14.35 9.25 -27.64
C THR A 114 13.56 8.00 -27.23
N VAL A 115 14.02 7.36 -26.16
CA VAL A 115 13.36 6.20 -25.56
C VAL A 115 12.18 6.67 -24.71
N LEU A 116 10.99 6.12 -24.95
CA LEU A 116 9.80 6.37 -24.14
C LEU A 116 9.52 5.17 -23.25
N VAL A 117 9.39 5.39 -21.94
CA VAL A 117 9.13 4.34 -20.95
C VAL A 117 7.82 4.63 -20.21
N VAL A 118 6.86 3.73 -20.27
CA VAL A 118 5.66 3.81 -19.42
C VAL A 118 6.04 3.29 -18.03
N LEU A 119 5.87 4.12 -17.00
CA LEU A 119 6.16 3.76 -15.60
C LEU A 119 4.89 3.48 -14.78
N SER A 120 3.80 4.16 -15.14
CA SER A 120 2.52 4.01 -14.47
C SER A 120 1.97 2.59 -14.58
N GLN A 121 1.30 2.13 -13.53
CA GLN A 121 0.67 0.82 -13.55
C GLN A 121 -0.50 0.78 -14.55
N VAL A 122 -0.42 -0.14 -15.50
CA VAL A 122 -1.38 -0.33 -16.60
C VAL A 122 -1.73 -1.82 -16.75
N PRO A 123 -2.89 -2.17 -17.33
CA PRO A 123 -3.28 -3.56 -17.48
C PRO A 123 -2.44 -4.28 -18.56
N PRO A 124 -2.30 -5.63 -18.47
CA PRO A 124 -1.62 -6.42 -19.49
C PRO A 124 -2.15 -6.18 -20.90
N GLY A 125 -1.23 -5.94 -21.85
CA GLY A 125 -1.49 -5.59 -23.23
C GLY A 125 -1.55 -4.09 -23.50
N PHE A 126 -1.48 -3.23 -22.48
CA PHE A 126 -1.58 -1.78 -22.67
C PHE A 126 -0.44 -1.23 -23.53
N THR A 127 0.80 -1.49 -23.15
CA THR A 127 1.99 -0.95 -23.84
C THR A 127 2.09 -1.49 -25.27
N ARG A 128 1.74 -2.77 -25.46
CA ARG A 128 1.59 -3.39 -26.79
C ARG A 128 0.56 -2.65 -27.65
N SER A 129 -0.59 -2.25 -27.07
CA SER A 129 -1.64 -1.53 -27.82
C SER A 129 -1.19 -0.16 -28.34
N LEU A 130 -0.14 0.41 -27.73
CA LEU A 130 0.39 1.70 -28.16
C LEU A 130 1.37 1.57 -29.32
N SER A 131 2.00 0.41 -29.52
CA SER A 131 3.33 0.24 -30.15
C SER A 131 3.44 0.49 -31.67
N ARG A 132 3.17 1.71 -32.12
CA ARG A 132 3.93 2.31 -33.23
C ARG A 132 5.40 2.41 -32.77
N GLN A 133 6.39 2.09 -33.59
CA GLN A 133 7.83 2.20 -33.21
C GLN A 133 8.21 1.42 -31.94
N ALA A 134 7.96 0.11 -31.93
CA ALA A 134 8.17 -0.76 -30.77
C ALA A 134 9.64 -0.80 -30.26
N GLU A 135 10.62 -0.43 -31.10
CA GLU A 135 12.04 -0.43 -30.78
C GLU A 135 12.46 0.66 -29.77
N ARG A 136 11.68 1.75 -29.66
CA ARG A 136 11.96 2.86 -28.73
C ARG A 136 10.99 2.93 -27.55
N ARG A 137 10.10 1.96 -27.41
CA ARG A 137 9.04 1.96 -26.38
C ARG A 137 9.26 0.85 -25.38
N PHE A 138 9.17 1.20 -24.11
CA PHE A 138 9.39 0.28 -23.02
C PHE A 138 8.31 0.50 -21.96
N TYR A 139 8.17 -0.50 -21.11
CA TYR A 139 7.43 -0.41 -19.87
C TYR A 139 8.40 -0.72 -18.73
N GLN A 140 8.28 -0.04 -17.60
CA GLN A 140 9.05 -0.37 -16.41
C GLN A 140 8.09 -0.60 -15.25
N VAL A 141 8.22 -1.74 -14.58
CA VAL A 141 7.42 -2.01 -13.39
C VAL A 141 7.95 -1.18 -12.23
N GLU A 142 7.08 -0.35 -11.64
CA GLU A 142 7.34 0.31 -10.37
C GLU A 142 7.02 -0.63 -9.19
N THR A 143 7.80 -0.56 -8.12
CA THR A 143 7.54 -1.31 -6.86
C THR A 143 7.70 -0.43 -5.63
N LEU A 144 7.36 0.86 -5.76
CA LEU A 144 7.45 1.80 -4.65
C LEU A 144 6.39 1.49 -3.59
N ILE A 145 6.73 1.81 -2.35
CA ILE A 145 5.85 1.63 -1.19
C ILE A 145 5.74 2.99 -0.51
N PHE A 146 4.52 3.48 -0.29
CA PHE A 146 4.29 4.74 0.42
C PHE A 146 4.99 4.77 1.78
N GLY A 147 5.72 5.84 2.05
CA GLY A 147 6.56 6.00 3.25
C GLY A 147 7.97 5.42 3.13
N GLN A 148 8.26 4.70 2.06
CA GLN A 148 9.59 4.17 1.71
C GLN A 148 9.91 4.41 0.22
N ALA A 149 9.19 5.32 -0.43
CA ALA A 149 9.26 5.46 -1.87
C ALA A 149 10.66 5.96 -2.31
N ILE A 150 11.23 6.89 -1.55
CA ILE A 150 12.57 7.44 -1.83
C ILE A 150 13.66 6.41 -1.62
N GLU A 151 13.65 5.71 -0.48
CA GLU A 151 14.64 4.66 -0.19
C GLU A 151 14.62 3.56 -1.25
N ARG A 152 13.44 3.08 -1.65
CA ARG A 152 13.29 2.07 -2.71
C ARG A 152 13.64 2.59 -4.11
N ALA A 153 13.37 3.87 -4.40
CA ALA A 153 13.75 4.48 -5.67
C ALA A 153 15.27 4.68 -5.76
N LEU A 154 15.93 5.00 -4.65
CA LEU A 154 17.38 5.11 -4.56
C LEU A 154 18.03 3.73 -4.63
N HIS A 155 17.49 2.72 -3.95
CA HIS A 155 18.07 1.39 -3.81
C HIS A 155 17.14 0.28 -4.31
N PRO A 156 16.80 0.25 -5.62
CA PRO A 156 15.91 -0.77 -6.16
C PRO A 156 16.56 -2.16 -6.08
N GLU A 157 15.79 -3.18 -5.70
CA GLU A 157 16.34 -4.55 -5.66
C GLU A 157 16.53 -5.11 -7.08
N ARG A 158 15.78 -4.58 -8.06
CA ARG A 158 15.80 -4.96 -9.48
C ARG A 158 15.03 -3.95 -10.34
N PHE A 159 15.32 -3.91 -11.63
CA PHE A 159 14.45 -3.31 -12.64
C PHE A 159 13.79 -4.39 -13.49
N ILE A 160 12.48 -4.29 -13.70
CA ILE A 160 11.74 -5.16 -14.61
C ILE A 160 11.31 -4.31 -15.81
N VAL A 161 11.76 -4.70 -17.00
CA VAL A 161 11.60 -3.90 -18.22
C VAL A 161 10.78 -4.68 -19.26
N GLY A 162 9.58 -4.20 -19.54
CA GLY A 162 8.74 -4.67 -20.64
C GLY A 162 9.21 -4.11 -21.98
N CYS A 163 9.40 -4.97 -22.96
CA CYS A 163 9.86 -4.63 -24.31
C CYS A 163 9.19 -5.53 -25.37
N ALA A 164 9.44 -5.23 -26.65
CA ALA A 164 8.94 -6.03 -27.75
C ALA A 164 9.66 -7.38 -27.88
N ASP A 165 11.00 -7.34 -27.77
CA ASP A 165 11.89 -8.49 -27.84
C ASP A 165 12.83 -8.51 -26.62
N PRO A 166 12.64 -9.42 -25.64
CA PRO A 166 13.47 -9.52 -24.43
C PRO A 166 14.92 -9.93 -24.68
N GLU A 167 15.20 -10.57 -25.81
CA GLU A 167 16.57 -11.01 -26.15
C GLU A 167 17.38 -9.88 -26.79
N ALA A 168 16.71 -8.83 -27.27
CA ALA A 168 17.37 -7.65 -27.81
C ALA A 168 18.01 -6.81 -26.70
N ALA A 169 19.21 -6.29 -26.99
CA ALA A 169 19.87 -5.36 -26.07
C ALA A 169 19.04 -4.08 -25.89
N LEU A 170 18.96 -3.59 -24.65
CA LEU A 170 18.32 -2.31 -24.38
C LEU A 170 19.07 -1.17 -25.09
N PRO A 171 18.37 -0.13 -25.56
CA PRO A 171 19.01 1.07 -26.12
C PRO A 171 20.02 1.65 -25.12
N LYS A 172 21.18 2.05 -25.63
CA LYS A 172 22.32 2.51 -24.80
C LYS A 172 21.94 3.55 -23.74
N PRO A 173 21.14 4.60 -24.02
CA PRO A 173 20.74 5.57 -23.00
C PRO A 173 19.96 4.94 -21.83
N LEU A 174 19.04 4.01 -22.13
CA LEU A 174 18.26 3.31 -21.11
C LEU A 174 19.13 2.33 -20.32
N ALA A 175 20.00 1.58 -21.00
CA ALA A 175 20.93 0.66 -20.37
C ALA A 175 21.92 1.38 -19.41
N ASP A 176 22.51 2.49 -19.87
CA ASP A 176 23.43 3.32 -19.08
C ASP A 176 22.70 3.95 -17.87
N PHE A 177 21.44 4.36 -18.04
CA PHE A 177 20.61 4.89 -16.95
C PHE A 177 20.31 3.83 -15.88
N LEU A 178 19.70 2.71 -16.28
CA LEU A 178 19.31 1.64 -15.34
C LEU A 178 20.55 1.01 -14.68
N GLY A 179 21.65 0.84 -15.41
CA GLY A 179 22.90 0.26 -14.90
C GLY A 179 23.54 1.08 -13.77
N ALA A 180 23.27 2.39 -13.69
CA ALA A 180 23.84 3.25 -12.64
C ALA A 180 23.29 2.98 -11.23
N PHE A 181 22.21 2.22 -11.10
CA PHE A 181 21.66 1.81 -9.80
C PHE A 181 22.28 0.52 -9.26
N GLY A 182 23.02 -0.23 -10.09
CA GLY A 182 23.77 -1.41 -9.65
C GLY A 182 22.91 -2.62 -9.26
N CYS A 183 21.66 -2.70 -9.72
CA CYS A 183 20.78 -3.84 -9.50
C CYS A 183 20.52 -4.63 -10.80
N PRO A 184 20.05 -5.89 -10.71
CA PRO A 184 19.71 -6.68 -11.89
C PRO A 184 18.62 -6.03 -12.74
N ILE A 185 18.80 -6.08 -14.06
CA ILE A 185 17.81 -5.66 -15.04
C ILE A 185 17.20 -6.93 -15.64
N LEU A 186 15.86 -7.02 -15.65
CA LEU A 186 15.09 -8.17 -16.10
C LEU A 186 14.21 -7.78 -17.30
N PRO A 187 14.73 -7.88 -18.54
CA PRO A 187 13.92 -7.69 -19.74
C PRO A 187 12.90 -8.82 -19.88
N MET A 188 11.68 -8.46 -20.27
CA MET A 188 10.62 -9.40 -20.61
C MET A 188 9.61 -8.74 -21.57
N ARG A 189 8.66 -9.52 -22.09
CA ARG A 189 7.64 -8.97 -23.00
C ARG A 189 6.74 -7.99 -22.26
N TYR A 190 6.15 -7.02 -22.95
CA TYR A 190 5.22 -6.04 -22.33
C TYR A 190 4.18 -6.69 -21.41
N GLU A 191 3.44 -7.68 -21.92
CA GLU A 191 2.39 -8.37 -21.17
C GLU A 191 2.95 -9.12 -19.96
N SER A 192 4.16 -9.68 -20.07
CA SER A 192 4.86 -10.33 -18.97
C SER A 192 5.22 -9.34 -17.87
N ALA A 193 5.74 -8.15 -18.23
CA ALA A 193 6.09 -7.12 -17.25
C ALA A 193 4.86 -6.51 -16.58
N GLU A 194 3.82 -6.19 -17.36
CA GLU A 194 2.54 -5.68 -16.84
C GLU A 194 1.89 -6.70 -15.90
N LEU A 195 1.92 -7.99 -16.25
CA LEU A 195 1.44 -9.08 -15.39
C LEU A 195 2.38 -9.34 -14.20
N ALA A 196 3.69 -9.09 -14.30
CA ALA A 196 4.64 -9.30 -13.21
C ALA A 196 4.32 -8.42 -12.00
N LYS A 197 3.89 -7.17 -12.22
CA LYS A 197 3.43 -6.27 -11.13
C LYS A 197 2.25 -6.88 -10.37
N ILE A 198 1.23 -7.31 -11.13
CA ILE A 198 0.05 -7.97 -10.57
C ILE A 198 0.46 -9.25 -9.84
N SER A 199 1.37 -10.03 -10.43
CA SER A 199 1.85 -11.29 -9.85
C SER A 199 2.55 -11.07 -8.50
N ILE A 200 3.43 -10.08 -8.38
CA ILE A 200 4.07 -9.72 -7.11
C ILE A 200 3.01 -9.45 -6.03
N ASN A 201 2.00 -8.66 -6.37
CA ASN A 201 0.89 -8.35 -5.46
C ASN A 201 0.03 -9.59 -5.16
N MET A 202 -0.20 -10.49 -6.12
CA MET A 202 -0.97 -11.72 -5.92
C MET A 202 -0.25 -12.71 -5.01
N PHE A 203 1.08 -12.83 -5.11
CA PHE A 203 1.86 -13.65 -4.19
C PHE A 203 1.83 -13.09 -2.76
N LEU A 204 1.86 -11.76 -2.61
CA LEU A 204 1.65 -11.11 -1.30
C LEU A 204 0.25 -11.43 -0.74
N VAL A 205 -0.79 -11.27 -1.57
CA VAL A 205 -2.17 -11.60 -1.19
C VAL A 205 -2.31 -13.06 -0.78
N ALA A 206 -1.77 -14.00 -1.57
CA ALA A 206 -1.83 -15.42 -1.24
C ALA A 206 -1.14 -15.71 0.10
N SER A 207 0.04 -15.13 0.34
CA SER A 207 0.76 -15.26 1.62
C SER A 207 -0.08 -14.75 2.80
N ILE A 208 -0.72 -13.58 2.66
CA ILE A 208 -1.61 -13.00 3.68
C ILE A 208 -2.84 -13.89 3.90
N SER A 209 -3.50 -14.34 2.83
CA SER A 209 -4.72 -15.16 2.94
C SER A 209 -4.44 -16.53 3.56
N THR A 210 -3.35 -17.20 3.16
CA THR A 210 -2.92 -18.46 3.79
C THR A 210 -2.55 -18.26 5.25
N THR A 211 -1.78 -17.20 5.56
CA THR A 211 -1.43 -16.82 6.93
C THR A 211 -2.69 -16.61 7.78
N ASN A 212 -3.67 -15.88 7.26
CA ASN A 212 -4.93 -15.63 7.96
C ASN A 212 -5.72 -16.90 8.25
N THR A 213 -5.84 -17.80 7.27
CA THR A 213 -6.53 -19.06 7.45
C THR A 213 -5.85 -19.92 8.53
N LEU A 214 -4.53 -20.05 8.48
CA LEU A 214 -3.79 -20.88 9.44
C LEU A 214 -3.78 -20.24 10.84
N ALA A 215 -3.64 -18.92 10.93
CA ALA A 215 -3.73 -18.18 12.19
C ALA A 215 -5.11 -18.39 12.85
N GLU A 216 -6.20 -18.35 12.09
CA GLU A 216 -7.54 -18.64 12.64
C GLU A 216 -7.67 -20.08 13.14
N LEU A 217 -7.05 -21.05 12.47
CA LEU A 217 -7.01 -22.42 12.97
C LEU A 217 -6.22 -22.51 14.28
N CYS A 218 -5.10 -21.78 14.41
CA CYS A 218 -4.32 -21.72 15.64
C CYS A 218 -5.18 -21.27 16.84
N GLU A 219 -6.03 -20.25 16.63
CA GLU A 219 -6.98 -19.74 17.62
C GLU A 219 -7.93 -20.84 18.16
N ARG A 220 -8.27 -21.84 17.33
CA ARG A 220 -9.22 -22.92 17.67
C ARG A 220 -8.59 -24.20 18.21
N ILE A 221 -7.32 -24.45 17.88
CA ILE A 221 -6.62 -25.69 18.25
C ILE A 221 -5.61 -25.51 19.39
N ARG A 222 -5.57 -24.32 20.00
CA ARG A 222 -4.59 -23.95 21.04
C ARG A 222 -3.14 -23.96 20.53
N ALA A 223 -2.95 -23.52 19.28
CA ALA A 223 -1.62 -23.19 18.75
C ALA A 223 -1.42 -21.68 18.74
N ASP A 224 -0.17 -21.26 18.58
CA ASP A 224 0.22 -19.85 18.42
C ASP A 224 0.93 -19.68 17.06
N TRP A 225 0.39 -18.82 16.22
CA TRP A 225 0.95 -18.55 14.90
C TRP A 225 2.38 -17.97 14.98
N SER A 226 2.69 -17.18 16.00
CA SER A 226 4.01 -16.59 16.19
C SER A 226 5.10 -17.64 16.46
N GLU A 227 4.75 -18.80 17.02
CA GLU A 227 5.66 -19.94 17.20
C GLU A 227 6.00 -20.62 15.86
N ILE A 228 5.09 -20.55 14.88
CA ILE A 228 5.22 -21.21 13.57
C ILE A 228 6.02 -20.34 12.59
N VAL A 229 5.87 -19.00 12.66
CA VAL A 229 6.51 -18.05 11.72
C VAL A 229 8.03 -18.25 11.57
N PRO A 230 8.82 -18.40 12.65
CA PRO A 230 10.26 -18.64 12.54
C PRO A 230 10.60 -19.90 11.74
N ALA A 231 9.84 -20.99 11.93
CA ALA A 231 10.07 -22.23 11.20
C ALA A 231 9.81 -22.04 9.69
N LEU A 232 8.75 -21.31 9.32
CA LEU A 232 8.45 -21.01 7.92
C LEU A 232 9.54 -20.14 7.28
N LYS A 233 10.04 -19.12 7.98
CA LYS A 233 11.11 -18.24 7.44
C LYS A 233 12.46 -18.93 7.27
N LEU A 234 12.70 -20.04 7.97
CA LEU A 234 13.92 -20.85 7.83
C LEU A 234 13.82 -21.88 6.69
N ASP A 235 12.62 -22.21 6.21
CA ASP A 235 12.46 -23.08 5.05
C ASP A 235 12.92 -22.36 3.79
N LYS A 236 13.92 -22.91 3.09
CA LYS A 236 14.53 -22.30 1.89
C LYS A 236 13.55 -22.07 0.72
N ARG A 237 12.36 -22.68 0.76
CA ARG A 237 11.31 -22.50 -0.25
C ARG A 237 10.40 -21.30 0.06
N ILE A 238 10.47 -20.77 1.27
CA ILE A 238 9.69 -19.61 1.74
C ILE A 238 10.68 -18.46 1.94
N GLY A 239 10.32 -17.27 1.45
CA GLY A 239 11.19 -16.11 1.59
C GLY A 239 11.37 -15.71 3.06
N GLN A 240 12.60 -15.36 3.47
CA GLN A 240 12.88 -14.80 4.80
C GLN A 240 12.10 -13.50 5.08
N HIS A 241 11.80 -12.76 4.01
CA HIS A 241 11.00 -11.53 4.02
C HIS A 241 9.53 -11.76 3.65
N ALA A 242 9.06 -13.02 3.58
CA ALA A 242 7.66 -13.31 3.31
C ALA A 242 6.77 -12.66 4.36
N TYR A 243 5.66 -12.08 3.90
CA TYR A 243 4.67 -11.48 4.78
C TYR A 243 3.82 -12.59 5.42
N LEU A 244 4.11 -12.87 6.69
CA LEU A 244 3.48 -13.93 7.48
C LEU A 244 2.78 -13.37 8.73
N ALA A 245 2.42 -12.08 8.72
CA ALA A 245 1.63 -11.48 9.79
C ALA A 245 0.14 -11.65 9.48
N PRO A 246 -0.68 -12.20 10.39
CA PRO A 246 -2.13 -12.20 10.21
C PRO A 246 -2.67 -10.77 10.29
N GLY A 247 -3.83 -10.54 9.68
CA GLY A 247 -4.49 -9.25 9.69
C GLY A 247 -5.98 -9.35 9.38
N LEU A 248 -6.66 -8.19 9.36
CA LEU A 248 -8.09 -8.06 9.10
C LEU A 248 -8.45 -8.14 7.60
N GLY A 249 -7.73 -8.97 6.86
CA GLY A 249 -7.82 -9.10 5.41
C GLY A 249 -6.86 -8.18 4.63
N ILE A 250 -7.12 -8.08 3.33
CA ILE A 250 -6.34 -7.32 2.37
C ILE A 250 -6.80 -5.86 2.44
N ALA A 251 -5.84 -4.94 2.57
CA ALA A 251 -6.09 -3.51 2.60
C ALA A 251 -5.19 -2.79 1.59
N GLY A 252 -5.69 -1.67 1.05
CA GLY A 252 -4.99 -0.84 0.08
C GLY A 252 -5.51 -1.01 -1.35
N GLY A 253 -5.83 0.11 -2.00
CA GLY A 253 -6.51 0.13 -3.30
C GLY A 253 -5.76 -0.59 -4.43
N ASN A 254 -4.43 -0.63 -4.39
CA ASN A 254 -3.63 -1.31 -5.41
C ASN A 254 -3.84 -2.84 -5.39
N LEU A 255 -3.88 -3.46 -4.20
CA LEU A 255 -4.09 -4.91 -4.09
C LEU A 255 -5.52 -5.28 -4.49
N GLU A 256 -6.51 -4.52 -4.04
CA GLU A 256 -7.92 -4.74 -4.39
C GLU A 256 -8.17 -4.60 -5.90
N ARG A 257 -7.60 -3.56 -6.53
CA ARG A 257 -7.65 -3.37 -7.99
C ARG A 257 -7.03 -4.54 -8.75
N ASP A 258 -5.89 -5.05 -8.30
CA ASP A 258 -5.19 -6.13 -8.98
C ASP A 258 -5.97 -7.45 -8.88
N LEU A 259 -6.63 -7.72 -7.73
CA LEU A 259 -7.55 -8.87 -7.59
C LEU A 259 -8.73 -8.79 -8.57
N THR A 260 -9.36 -7.61 -8.68
CA THR A 260 -10.43 -7.38 -9.66
C THR A 260 -9.92 -7.57 -11.08
N THR A 261 -8.73 -7.05 -11.38
CA THR A 261 -8.11 -7.14 -12.71
C THR A 261 -7.87 -8.60 -13.10
N VAL A 262 -7.35 -9.43 -12.19
CA VAL A 262 -7.13 -10.86 -12.46
C VAL A 262 -8.46 -11.58 -12.67
N CYS A 263 -9.46 -11.38 -11.81
CA CYS A 263 -10.79 -12.00 -11.98
C CYS A 263 -11.39 -11.64 -13.34
N ARG A 264 -11.36 -10.36 -13.72
CA ARG A 264 -11.90 -9.89 -15.00
C ARG A 264 -11.14 -10.45 -16.21
N LEU A 265 -9.81 -10.49 -16.15
CA LEU A 265 -9.00 -11.09 -17.21
C LEU A 265 -9.30 -12.57 -17.38
N ALA A 266 -9.47 -13.29 -16.27
CA ALA A 266 -9.82 -14.70 -16.27
C ALA A 266 -11.21 -14.93 -16.89
N ASP A 267 -12.22 -14.18 -16.44
CA ASP A 267 -13.59 -14.27 -16.97
C ASP A 267 -13.65 -13.94 -18.47
N ALA A 268 -12.93 -12.90 -18.91
CA ALA A 268 -12.90 -12.47 -20.31
C ALA A 268 -12.13 -13.44 -21.23
N ARG A 269 -11.28 -14.31 -20.69
CA ARG A 269 -10.43 -15.23 -21.46
C ARG A 269 -10.70 -16.71 -21.18
N GLY A 270 -11.72 -17.02 -20.38
CA GLY A 270 -12.07 -18.38 -20.01
C GLY A 270 -11.01 -19.09 -19.16
N ALA A 271 -10.25 -18.35 -18.35
CA ALA A 271 -9.29 -18.91 -17.40
C ALA A 271 -9.91 -19.05 -15.99
N ASP A 272 -9.29 -19.86 -15.14
CA ASP A 272 -9.72 -20.01 -13.74
C ASP A 272 -9.13 -18.90 -12.85
N ALA A 273 -9.97 -18.35 -11.98
CA ALA A 273 -9.60 -17.39 -10.93
C ALA A 273 -10.01 -17.89 -9.52
N GLY A 274 -10.24 -19.19 -9.33
CA GLY A 274 -10.73 -19.76 -8.08
C GLY A 274 -9.89 -19.39 -6.86
N VAL A 275 -8.56 -19.47 -6.96
CA VAL A 275 -7.64 -19.08 -5.88
C VAL A 275 -7.78 -17.59 -5.52
N VAL A 276 -7.89 -16.73 -6.52
CA VAL A 276 -8.06 -15.28 -6.32
C VAL A 276 -9.39 -14.97 -5.64
N ARG A 277 -10.47 -15.62 -6.09
CA ARG A 277 -11.80 -15.50 -5.48
C ARG A 277 -11.81 -16.00 -4.03
N ALA A 278 -11.08 -17.07 -3.74
CA ALA A 278 -10.90 -17.56 -2.37
C ALA A 278 -10.15 -16.55 -1.48
N CYS A 279 -9.12 -15.87 -2.01
CA CYS A 279 -8.42 -14.81 -1.29
C CYS A 279 -9.35 -13.61 -0.99
N ILE A 280 -10.19 -13.22 -1.95
CA ILE A 280 -11.21 -12.18 -1.75
C ILE A 280 -12.20 -12.59 -0.65
N ALA A 281 -12.70 -13.83 -0.68
CA ALA A 281 -13.62 -14.35 0.32
C ALA A 281 -12.98 -14.39 1.72
N ASN A 282 -11.73 -14.88 1.80
CA ASN A 282 -10.93 -14.87 3.02
C ASN A 282 -10.77 -13.44 3.58
N SER A 283 -10.44 -12.48 2.72
CA SER A 283 -10.30 -11.08 3.15
C SER A 283 -11.59 -10.50 3.71
N ARG A 284 -12.76 -10.86 3.15
CA ARG A 284 -14.07 -10.42 3.68
C ARG A 284 -14.34 -11.06 5.04
N HIS A 285 -14.13 -12.37 5.15
CA HIS A 285 -14.26 -13.11 6.41
C HIS A 285 -13.39 -12.51 7.53
N ARG A 286 -12.12 -12.21 7.24
CA ARG A 286 -11.18 -11.68 8.24
C ARG A 286 -11.48 -10.24 8.66
N ARG A 287 -12.16 -9.45 7.82
CA ARG A 287 -12.58 -8.09 8.17
C ARG A 287 -13.56 -8.09 9.35
N ASP A 288 -14.39 -9.13 9.45
CA ASP A 288 -15.41 -9.25 10.49
C ASP A 288 -14.85 -9.80 11.80
N TRP A 289 -13.56 -10.17 11.86
CA TRP A 289 -12.98 -10.82 13.04
C TRP A 289 -13.17 -10.02 14.33
N ALA A 290 -12.93 -8.70 14.31
CA ALA A 290 -13.11 -7.85 15.49
C ALA A 290 -14.59 -7.80 15.94
N LEU A 291 -15.52 -7.75 14.99
CA LEU A 291 -16.96 -7.80 15.25
C LEU A 291 -17.34 -9.15 15.88
N THR A 292 -16.82 -10.25 15.35
CA THR A 292 -17.00 -11.60 15.93
C THR A 292 -16.50 -11.65 17.37
N GLN A 293 -15.31 -11.14 17.65
CA GLN A 293 -14.77 -11.13 19.03
C GLN A 293 -15.64 -10.30 19.99
N ILE A 294 -16.19 -9.16 19.55
CA ILE A 294 -17.13 -8.36 20.36
C ILE A 294 -18.39 -9.18 20.67
N HIS A 295 -18.99 -9.81 19.66
CA HIS A 295 -20.20 -10.61 19.83
C HIS A 295 -20.02 -11.87 20.67
N GLU A 296 -18.86 -12.51 20.60
CA GLU A 296 -18.58 -13.74 21.36
C GLU A 296 -18.15 -13.45 22.81
N ARG A 297 -17.48 -12.32 23.07
CA ARG A 297 -16.82 -12.07 24.37
C ARG A 297 -17.43 -10.95 25.19
N VAL A 298 -18.01 -9.94 24.55
CA VAL A 298 -18.51 -8.73 25.22
C VAL A 298 -20.02 -8.81 25.37
N VAL A 299 -20.75 -9.00 24.27
CA VAL A 299 -22.21 -8.99 24.24
C VAL A 299 -22.87 -10.01 25.21
N PRO A 300 -22.33 -11.23 25.42
CA PRO A 300 -22.92 -12.17 26.38
C PRO A 300 -22.77 -11.73 27.84
N ARG A 301 -21.81 -10.85 28.15
CA ARG A 301 -21.55 -10.32 29.50
C ARG A 301 -22.25 -8.99 29.75
N GLN A 302 -22.52 -8.21 28.70
CA GLN A 302 -23.16 -6.90 28.75
C GLN A 302 -24.05 -6.74 27.51
N SER A 303 -25.36 -6.55 27.70
CA SER A 303 -26.33 -6.53 26.58
C SER A 303 -26.30 -5.25 25.74
N ASN A 304 -25.92 -4.11 26.33
CA ASN A 304 -25.79 -2.82 25.66
C ASN A 304 -24.41 -2.20 25.96
N PRO A 305 -23.31 -2.81 25.47
CA PRO A 305 -21.98 -2.36 25.82
C PRO A 305 -21.65 -0.99 25.22
N VAL A 306 -20.80 -0.26 25.93
CA VAL A 306 -20.06 0.89 25.42
C VAL A 306 -18.71 0.38 24.94
N LEU A 307 -18.39 0.58 23.66
CA LEU A 307 -17.18 0.03 23.04
C LEU A 307 -16.19 1.15 22.72
N ALA A 308 -14.96 1.04 23.22
CA ALA A 308 -13.87 1.92 22.84
C ALA A 308 -13.22 1.42 21.54
N VAL A 309 -13.04 2.29 20.54
CA VAL A 309 -12.37 1.97 19.27
C VAL A 309 -11.24 2.96 19.02
N LEU A 310 -10.01 2.44 19.00
CA LEU A 310 -8.81 3.23 18.72
C LEU A 310 -8.36 3.03 17.28
N GLY A 311 -8.27 4.11 16.51
CA GLY A 311 -7.88 4.11 15.10
C GLY A 311 -9.07 4.17 14.14
N LEU A 312 -9.07 5.19 13.28
CA LEU A 312 -10.08 5.47 12.25
C LEU A 312 -9.47 5.43 10.84
N ALA A 313 -8.18 5.75 10.69
CA ALA A 313 -7.45 5.62 9.44
C ALA A 313 -7.30 4.16 9.00
N TYR A 314 -7.16 3.91 7.68
CA TYR A 314 -7.01 2.53 7.18
C TYR A 314 -5.67 1.87 7.53
N LYS A 315 -4.64 2.68 7.83
CA LYS A 315 -3.32 2.28 8.34
C LYS A 315 -2.71 3.42 9.16
N GLN A 316 -1.59 3.15 9.84
CA GLN A 316 -0.79 4.20 10.47
C GLN A 316 -0.20 5.17 9.42
N ASP A 317 0.16 6.37 9.86
CA ASP A 317 0.83 7.42 9.07
C ASP A 317 0.01 7.97 7.89
N THR A 318 -1.33 7.88 7.95
CA THR A 318 -2.22 8.47 6.94
C THR A 318 -3.50 9.01 7.56
N ARG A 319 -4.08 10.04 6.91
CA ARG A 319 -5.43 10.57 7.23
C ARG A 319 -6.54 9.91 6.42
N SER A 320 -6.20 9.02 5.50
CA SER A 320 -7.19 8.39 4.62
C SER A 320 -8.04 7.38 5.39
N THR A 321 -9.36 7.52 5.24
CA THR A 321 -10.37 6.58 5.76
C THR A 321 -10.98 5.70 4.67
N LYS A 322 -10.53 5.83 3.41
CA LYS A 322 -11.04 5.02 2.30
C LYS A 322 -10.77 3.53 2.59
N ASN A 323 -11.82 2.72 2.51
CA ASN A 323 -11.79 1.27 2.80
C ASN A 323 -11.23 0.92 4.19
N SER A 324 -11.37 1.82 5.17
CA SER A 324 -10.89 1.59 6.53
C SER A 324 -11.64 0.45 7.24
N PRO A 325 -10.94 -0.57 7.79
CA PRO A 325 -11.56 -1.63 8.58
C PRO A 325 -12.30 -1.13 9.82
N SER A 326 -11.83 -0.06 10.45
CA SER A 326 -12.49 0.52 11.62
C SER A 326 -13.84 1.13 11.27
N LEU A 327 -13.97 1.81 10.13
CA LEU A 327 -15.27 2.37 9.70
C LEU A 327 -16.26 1.25 9.33
N ALA A 328 -15.78 0.16 8.73
CA ALA A 328 -16.62 -1.02 8.49
C ALA A 328 -17.12 -1.63 9.82
N LEU A 329 -16.23 -1.74 10.82
CA LEU A 329 -16.59 -2.19 12.16
C LEU A 329 -17.63 -1.25 12.80
N LEU A 330 -17.37 0.07 12.81
CA LEU A 330 -18.30 1.06 13.36
C LEU A 330 -19.67 0.95 12.70
N ALA A 331 -19.74 0.83 11.37
CA ALA A 331 -21.00 0.65 10.66
C ALA A 331 -21.78 -0.60 11.08
N ALA A 332 -21.08 -1.67 11.49
CA ALA A 332 -21.70 -2.90 12.01
C ALA A 332 -22.11 -2.80 13.49
N LEU A 333 -21.50 -1.89 14.27
CA LEU A 333 -21.78 -1.67 15.68
C LEU A 333 -22.96 -0.72 15.96
N LYS A 334 -23.79 -0.40 14.94
CA LYS A 334 -25.00 0.47 15.05
C LYS A 334 -25.86 0.29 16.30
N PRO A 335 -26.09 -0.94 16.82
CA PRO A 335 -26.88 -1.13 18.03
C PRO A 335 -26.22 -0.61 19.32
N PHE A 336 -24.90 -0.43 19.35
CA PHE A 336 -24.12 -0.16 20.57
C PHE A 336 -23.64 1.28 20.66
N ALA A 337 -23.22 1.73 21.84
CA ALA A 337 -22.55 3.03 21.97
C ALA A 337 -21.05 2.86 21.70
N VAL A 338 -20.43 3.82 21.01
CA VAL A 338 -19.00 3.75 20.69
C VAL A 338 -18.28 5.02 21.10
N ARG A 339 -17.10 4.86 21.71
CA ARG A 339 -16.16 5.94 22.02
C ARG A 339 -14.95 5.76 21.13
N VAL A 340 -14.60 6.78 20.33
CA VAL A 340 -13.53 6.63 19.32
C VAL A 340 -12.43 7.65 19.50
N PHE A 341 -11.21 7.26 19.15
CA PHE A 341 -10.08 8.17 19.05
C PHE A 341 -9.14 7.73 17.93
N ASP A 342 -8.68 8.69 17.12
CA ASP A 342 -7.57 8.52 16.18
C ASP A 342 -6.69 9.78 16.25
N PRO A 343 -5.35 9.66 16.24
CA PRO A 343 -4.46 10.82 16.38
C PRO A 343 -4.59 11.86 15.26
N VAL A 344 -5.06 11.46 14.06
CA VAL A 344 -5.06 12.32 12.87
C VAL A 344 -6.40 12.42 12.16
N VAL A 345 -7.31 11.45 12.35
CA VAL A 345 -8.66 11.45 11.78
C VAL A 345 -9.68 11.89 12.84
N PRO A 346 -10.36 13.03 12.67
CA PRO A 346 -11.38 13.45 13.62
C PRO A 346 -12.60 12.53 13.57
N ALA A 347 -13.19 12.29 14.74
CA ALA A 347 -14.49 11.65 14.89
C ALA A 347 -15.59 12.44 14.15
N ARG A 348 -16.47 11.74 13.42
CA ARG A 348 -17.58 12.36 12.69
C ARG A 348 -18.89 11.61 12.93
N PRO A 349 -20.03 12.32 13.05
CA PRO A 349 -21.35 11.69 13.21
C PRO A 349 -21.72 10.76 12.03
N GLU A 350 -21.19 11.02 10.83
CA GLU A 350 -21.43 10.19 9.64
C GLU A 350 -20.86 8.77 9.77
N PHE A 351 -19.87 8.55 10.65
CA PHE A 351 -19.26 7.24 10.84
C PHE A 351 -20.15 6.31 11.64
N HIS A 352 -20.90 6.84 12.62
CA HIS A 352 -21.78 6.05 13.47
C HIS A 352 -22.75 6.93 14.31
N PRO A 353 -24.04 6.57 14.43
CA PRO A 353 -25.06 7.44 15.04
C PRO A 353 -24.92 7.62 16.56
N ARG A 354 -24.33 6.66 17.28
CA ARG A 354 -24.12 6.71 18.74
C ARG A 354 -22.64 6.86 19.10
N LEU A 355 -21.91 7.62 18.28
CA LEU A 355 -20.49 7.85 18.43
C LEU A 355 -20.20 9.04 19.34
N VAL A 356 -19.20 8.88 20.21
CA VAL A 356 -18.57 9.95 20.96
C VAL A 356 -17.09 9.97 20.60
N GLY A 357 -16.57 11.11 20.14
CA GLY A 357 -15.13 11.32 19.97
C GLY A 357 -14.47 11.64 21.30
N ALA A 358 -13.38 10.97 21.64
CA ALA A 358 -12.55 11.28 22.81
C ALA A 358 -11.39 12.22 22.42
N ALA A 359 -10.82 12.94 23.39
CA ALA A 359 -9.65 13.80 23.17
C ALA A 359 -8.31 13.05 23.28
N SER A 360 -8.32 11.83 23.82
CA SER A 360 -7.13 10.96 23.88
C SER A 360 -7.51 9.48 23.82
N ALA A 361 -6.51 8.64 23.54
CA ALA A 361 -6.69 7.19 23.53
C ALA A 361 -7.14 6.62 24.89
N LEU A 362 -6.61 7.14 26.00
CA LEU A 362 -7.04 6.73 27.35
C LEU A 362 -8.47 7.19 27.64
N GLU A 363 -8.86 8.40 27.26
CA GLU A 363 -10.22 8.89 27.49
C GLU A 363 -11.26 8.10 26.68
N ALA A 364 -10.90 7.56 25.52
CA ALA A 364 -11.78 6.64 24.79
C ALA A 364 -12.15 5.41 25.62
N CYS A 365 -11.27 4.97 26.53
CA CYS A 365 -11.49 3.83 27.41
C CYS A 365 -12.41 4.13 28.60
N ASP A 366 -12.66 5.40 28.94
CA ASP A 366 -13.41 5.78 30.14
C ASP A 366 -14.82 5.19 30.16
N GLY A 367 -15.05 4.26 31.09
CA GLY A 367 -16.34 3.59 31.29
C GLY A 367 -16.71 2.58 30.21
N ALA A 368 -15.82 2.30 29.24
CA ALA A 368 -16.09 1.35 28.17
C ALA A 368 -16.02 -0.12 28.67
N ASP A 369 -16.87 -0.98 28.14
CA ASP A 369 -16.92 -2.42 28.47
C ASP A 369 -15.84 -3.23 27.74
N ALA A 370 -15.32 -2.71 26.61
CA ALA A 370 -14.21 -3.31 25.88
C ALA A 370 -13.45 -2.25 25.08
N LEU A 371 -12.18 -2.55 24.82
CA LEU A 371 -11.33 -1.78 23.91
C LEU A 371 -11.03 -2.60 22.65
N THR A 372 -11.18 -1.97 21.48
CA THR A 372 -10.75 -2.54 20.19
C THR A 372 -9.74 -1.61 19.52
N ILE A 373 -8.56 -2.12 19.17
CA ILE A 373 -7.51 -1.37 18.45
C ILE A 373 -7.59 -1.71 16.96
N MET A 374 -7.96 -0.74 16.13
CA MET A 374 -8.23 -0.94 14.71
C MET A 374 -7.21 -0.27 13.77
N THR A 375 -6.27 0.50 14.31
CA THR A 375 -5.11 1.03 13.56
C THR A 375 -3.87 0.98 14.45
N PRO A 376 -2.73 0.42 13.99
CA PRO A 376 -1.57 0.18 14.84
C PRO A 376 -0.67 1.41 15.05
N TRP A 377 -1.26 2.55 15.43
CA TRP A 377 -0.50 3.77 15.71
C TRP A 377 0.53 3.58 16.83
N ASP A 378 1.72 4.17 16.67
CA ASP A 378 2.76 4.15 17.71
C ASP A 378 2.33 4.82 19.02
N ASP A 379 1.40 5.79 18.94
CA ASP A 379 0.73 6.39 20.10
C ASP A 379 0.06 5.34 20.99
N PHE A 380 -0.52 4.31 20.40
CA PHE A 380 -1.22 3.27 21.14
C PHE A 380 -0.26 2.26 21.77
N ARG A 381 0.91 2.04 21.15
CA ARG A 381 1.99 1.20 21.73
C ARG A 381 2.53 1.76 23.05
N ARG A 382 2.41 3.08 23.25
CA ARG A 382 2.85 3.77 24.47
C ARG A 382 1.85 3.69 25.62
N LEU A 383 0.65 3.13 25.40
CA LEU A 383 -0.35 2.99 26.44
C LEU A 383 0.05 1.91 27.45
N ALA A 384 0.11 2.28 28.72
CA ALA A 384 0.33 1.32 29.80
C ALA A 384 -0.94 0.47 29.99
N PRO A 385 -0.87 -0.88 29.91
CA PRO A 385 -2.05 -1.73 30.11
C PRO A 385 -2.77 -1.51 31.44
N ARG A 386 -2.03 -1.17 32.50
CA ARG A 386 -2.61 -0.80 33.80
C ARG A 386 -3.56 0.40 33.70
N ALA A 387 -3.17 1.44 32.97
CA ALA A 387 -3.98 2.64 32.80
C ALA A 387 -5.25 2.36 31.96
N ILE A 388 -5.19 1.41 31.03
CA ILE A 388 -6.37 0.93 30.30
C ILE A 388 -7.30 0.18 31.27
N ALA A 389 -6.76 -0.76 32.05
CA ALA A 389 -7.53 -1.55 33.01
C ALA A 389 -8.22 -0.71 34.09
N GLU A 390 -7.62 0.40 34.52
CA GLU A 390 -8.20 1.33 35.50
C GLU A 390 -9.37 2.17 34.93
N ARG A 391 -9.47 2.30 33.60
CA ARG A 391 -10.48 3.13 32.93
C ARG A 391 -11.64 2.33 32.35
N LEU A 392 -11.39 1.10 31.89
CA LEU A 392 -12.43 0.21 31.40
C LEU A 392 -13.33 -0.29 32.54
N THR A 393 -14.62 -0.42 32.26
CA THR A 393 -15.57 -1.14 33.13
C THR A 393 -15.45 -2.65 32.96
N GLY A 394 -15.20 -3.09 31.72
CA GLY A 394 -14.94 -4.50 31.40
C GLY A 394 -13.43 -4.81 31.34
N ARG A 395 -13.11 -6.02 30.89
CA ARG A 395 -11.71 -6.52 30.87
C ARG A 395 -11.20 -6.83 29.46
N THR A 396 -12.08 -6.82 28.46
CA THR A 396 -11.75 -7.31 27.12
C THR A 396 -10.98 -6.27 26.32
N VAL A 397 -9.82 -6.68 25.80
CA VAL A 397 -9.04 -5.90 24.83
C VAL A 397 -8.87 -6.71 23.56
N ILE A 398 -9.38 -6.20 22.45
CA ILE A 398 -9.33 -6.81 21.12
C ILE A 398 -8.31 -6.03 20.29
N ASP A 399 -7.17 -6.66 20.04
CA ASP A 399 -6.02 -6.04 19.39
C ASP A 399 -5.49 -6.97 18.28
N PRO A 400 -6.09 -6.93 17.08
CA PRO A 400 -5.69 -7.75 15.96
C PRO A 400 -4.27 -7.46 15.44
N TYR A 401 -3.65 -6.36 15.87
CA TYR A 401 -2.35 -5.92 15.38
C TYR A 401 -1.21 -6.17 16.37
N ALA A 402 -1.50 -6.75 17.54
CA ALA A 402 -0.54 -6.95 18.62
C ALA A 402 0.23 -5.65 18.98
N VAL A 403 -0.51 -4.54 19.07
CA VAL A 403 0.02 -3.22 19.42
C VAL A 403 0.48 -3.19 20.87
N LEU A 404 -0.30 -3.78 21.78
CA LEU A 404 0.01 -3.89 23.20
C LEU A 404 0.76 -5.20 23.49
N ASN A 405 1.56 -5.19 24.55
CA ASN A 405 2.19 -6.41 25.05
C ASN A 405 1.14 -7.32 25.73
N ALA A 406 0.99 -8.55 25.24
CA ALA A 406 0.00 -9.49 25.73
C ALA A 406 0.23 -9.93 27.19
N GLU A 407 1.49 -10.09 27.61
CA GLU A 407 1.85 -10.47 28.98
C GLU A 407 1.51 -9.36 29.96
N ASP A 408 1.86 -8.11 29.64
CA ASP A 408 1.55 -6.94 30.47
C ASP A 408 0.03 -6.74 30.61
N CYS A 409 -0.73 -6.93 29.53
CA CYS A 409 -2.19 -6.91 29.56
C CYS A 409 -2.75 -7.97 30.51
N ARG A 410 -2.29 -9.22 30.40
CA ARG A 410 -2.74 -10.32 31.27
C ARG A 410 -2.31 -10.10 32.73
N ALA A 411 -1.13 -9.54 32.99
CA ALA A 411 -0.62 -9.28 34.33
C ALA A 411 -1.47 -8.27 35.12
N VAL A 412 -2.12 -7.33 34.42
CA VAL A 412 -3.09 -6.40 35.02
C VAL A 412 -4.53 -6.92 34.96
N GLY A 413 -4.71 -8.13 34.44
CA GLY A 413 -5.98 -8.85 34.43
C GLY A 413 -6.87 -8.61 33.20
N LEU A 414 -6.39 -7.96 32.16
CA LEU A 414 -7.16 -7.79 30.93
C LEU A 414 -7.28 -9.12 30.17
N ASP A 415 -8.46 -9.37 29.63
CA ASP A 415 -8.74 -10.46 28.69
C ASP A 415 -8.24 -10.01 27.30
N TYR A 416 -6.94 -10.22 27.04
CA TYR A 416 -6.28 -9.81 25.80
C TYR A 416 -6.52 -10.82 24.67
N VAL A 417 -7.01 -10.32 23.54
CA VAL A 417 -7.38 -11.10 22.35
C VAL A 417 -6.67 -10.54 21.13
N THR A 418 -5.91 -11.38 20.44
CA THR A 418 -5.19 -11.02 19.22
C THR A 418 -5.29 -12.13 18.18
N LEU A 419 -4.99 -11.81 16.92
CA LEU A 419 -5.05 -12.76 15.82
C LEU A 419 -3.99 -13.86 15.98
N GLY A 420 -4.34 -15.09 15.62
CA GLY A 420 -3.39 -16.20 15.55
C GLY A 420 -3.02 -16.85 16.88
N VAL A 421 -3.58 -16.38 18.00
CA VAL A 421 -3.30 -16.90 19.33
C VAL A 421 -4.60 -17.32 19.99
N ALA A 422 -4.65 -18.56 20.48
CA ALA A 422 -5.79 -18.99 21.29
C ALA A 422 -5.89 -18.12 22.54
N SER A 423 -7.08 -17.56 22.78
CA SER A 423 -7.36 -16.85 24.04
C SER A 423 -7.47 -17.90 25.15
N ILE A 424 -6.40 -18.05 25.92
CA ILE A 424 -6.39 -18.88 27.13
C ILE A 424 -7.14 -18.11 28.22
N THR A 425 -8.46 -18.19 28.22
CA THR A 425 -9.25 -17.85 29.41
C THR A 425 -9.04 -18.96 30.42
N GLY A 426 -8.51 -18.62 31.60
CA GLY A 426 -8.01 -19.59 32.59
C GLY A 426 -8.96 -20.76 32.89
N GLY A 427 -8.37 -21.96 32.94
CA GLY A 427 -8.97 -23.20 33.44
C GLY A 427 -8.99 -24.35 32.42
N VAL A 428 -7.95 -25.19 32.41
CA VAL A 428 -7.92 -26.53 33.04
C VAL A 428 -6.50 -26.80 33.50
#